data_AF-A0A4Y2ULR4-F1
#
_entry.id   AF-A0A4Y2ULR4-F1
#
_cell.length_a   1.000
_cell.length_b   1.000
_cell.length_c   1.000
_cell.angle_alpha   90.00
_cell.angle_beta   90.00
_cell.angle_gamma   90.00
#
_symmetry.space_group_name_H-M   'P 1'
#
loop_
_entity.id
_entity.type
_entity.pdbx_description
1 polymer ?
#
loop_
_entity_poly.entity_id
_entity_poly.type
_entity_poly.pdbx_seq_one_letter_code
_entity_poly.pdbx_strand_id
1 'polypeptide(L)'
;METFQNQVIGYGDFVEWPPRSSDLTTFDFFLWGHIKGQVYATPTPILQDLRRRITDACASVTPAMLHNVQREIQSRVQICIVANGEHFEEL
;
A
#
# COMPACT_ATOMS: atom_id res chain seq x y z
N MET A 1 12.51 -5.82 -14.42
CA MET A 1 11.19 -6.45 -14.26
C MET A 1 11.43 -7.82 -13.69
N GLU A 2 11.20 -8.01 -12.40
CA GLU A 2 11.33 -9.32 -11.77
C GLU A 2 9.96 -10.00 -11.80
N THR A 3 9.92 -11.19 -12.41
CA THR A 3 8.74 -12.04 -12.55
C THR A 3 8.65 -12.99 -11.35
N PHE A 4 7.57 -12.89 -10.57
CA PHE A 4 7.23 -13.92 -9.60
C PHE A 4 6.36 -14.97 -10.30
N GLN A 5 6.83 -16.22 -10.34
CA GLN A 5 6.07 -17.37 -10.84
C GLN A 5 5.40 -17.18 -12.23
N ASN A 6 6.10 -16.53 -13.16
CA ASN A 6 5.62 -16.33 -14.53
C ASN A 6 4.34 -15.47 -14.66
N GLN A 7 3.94 -14.73 -13.61
CA GLN A 7 2.79 -13.84 -13.65
C GLN A 7 3.20 -12.40 -13.37
N VAL A 8 2.73 -11.50 -14.22
CA VAL A 8 2.88 -10.05 -14.06
C VAL A 8 1.79 -9.58 -13.11
N ILE A 9 2.15 -9.16 -11.90
CA ILE A 9 1.20 -8.55 -10.97
C ILE A 9 1.10 -7.07 -11.33
N GLY A 10 0.08 -6.71 -12.10
CA GLY A 10 -0.21 -5.34 -12.53
C GLY A 10 -1.72 -5.12 -12.65
N TYR A 11 -2.13 -3.84 -12.60
CA TYR A 11 -3.52 -3.35 -12.57
C TYR A 11 -4.31 -3.59 -13.89
N GLY A 12 -3.98 -4.64 -14.64
CA GLY A 12 -4.46 -4.86 -16.01
C GLY A 12 -5.02 -6.25 -16.31
N ASP A 13 -4.76 -7.26 -15.48
CA ASP A 13 -5.31 -8.61 -15.71
C ASP A 13 -5.90 -9.15 -14.40
N PHE A 14 -7.17 -9.55 -14.48
CA PHE A 14 -8.02 -10.01 -13.38
C PHE A 14 -7.39 -11.18 -12.61
N VAL A 15 -6.56 -10.88 -11.62
CA VAL A 15 -6.38 -11.74 -10.46
C VAL A 15 -7.46 -11.34 -9.47
N GLU A 16 -8.48 -12.19 -9.32
CA GLU A 16 -9.46 -12.07 -8.25
C GLU A 16 -8.71 -12.19 -6.93
N TRP A 17 -8.52 -11.05 -6.26
CA TRP A 17 -7.91 -11.02 -4.94
C TRP A 17 -8.75 -11.88 -3.99
N PRO A 18 -8.13 -12.76 -3.18
CA PRO A 18 -8.89 -13.52 -2.18
C PRO A 18 -9.64 -12.57 -1.23
N PRO A 19 -10.83 -12.93 -0.76
CA PRO A 19 -11.60 -12.10 0.17
C PRO A 19 -10.77 -11.82 1.44
N ARG A 20 -10.61 -10.53 1.79
CA ARG A 20 -9.71 -9.97 2.84
C ARG A 20 -8.25 -9.72 2.43
N SER A 21 -7.99 -9.43 1.15
CA SER A 21 -6.66 -8.98 0.66
C SER A 21 -6.31 -7.52 0.98
N SER A 22 -7.00 -6.84 1.90
CA SER A 22 -6.64 -5.47 2.33
C SER A 22 -5.19 -5.39 2.83
N ASP A 23 -4.69 -6.49 3.37
CA ASP A 23 -3.32 -6.61 3.89
C ASP A 23 -2.26 -6.70 2.79
N LEU A 24 -2.69 -6.90 1.54
CA LEU A 24 -1.85 -7.11 0.36
C LEU A 24 -1.93 -5.95 -0.63
N THR A 25 -2.93 -5.08 -0.55
CA THR A 25 -2.96 -3.87 -1.37
C THR A 25 -2.02 -2.83 -0.78
N THR A 26 -0.94 -2.53 -1.50
CA THR A 26 0.00 -1.43 -1.18
C THR A 26 -0.66 -0.09 -0.90
N PHE A 27 -1.80 0.12 -1.54
CA PHE A 27 -2.63 1.29 -1.39
C PHE A 27 -3.23 1.40 0.02
N ASP A 28 -3.75 0.29 0.54
CA ASP A 28 -4.54 0.28 1.77
C ASP A 28 -3.66 0.34 3.03
N PHE A 29 -2.52 -0.38 3.06
CA PHE A 29 -1.66 -0.38 4.26
C PHE A 29 -0.65 0.78 4.31
N PHE A 30 -0.07 1.18 3.18
CA PHE A 30 1.01 2.18 3.17
C PHE A 30 0.52 3.55 2.72
N LEU A 31 0.00 3.64 1.49
CA LEU A 31 -0.26 4.94 0.88
C LEU A 31 -1.34 5.71 1.63
N TRP A 32 -2.41 5.01 2.01
CA TRP A 32 -3.51 5.60 2.77
C TRP A 32 -3.06 6.08 4.17
N GLY A 33 -2.24 5.30 4.87
CA GLY A 33 -1.66 5.70 6.16
C GLY A 33 -0.77 6.93 6.05
N HIS A 34 0.15 6.93 5.08
CA HIS A 34 1.08 8.02 4.80
C HIS A 34 0.38 9.33 4.44
N ILE A 35 -0.60 9.25 3.52
CA ILE A 35 -1.37 10.43 3.09
C ILE A 35 -2.20 10.98 4.24
N LYS A 36 -2.91 10.12 4.99
CA LYS A 36 -3.71 10.58 6.15
C LYS A 36 -2.83 11.26 7.20
N GLY A 37 -1.66 10.69 7.50
CA GLY A 37 -0.72 11.26 8.46
C GLY A 37 -0.33 12.70 8.12
N GLN A 38 -0.12 13.00 6.84
CA GLN A 38 0.25 14.34 6.38
C GLN A 38 -0.96 15.29 6.22
N VAL A 39 -2.06 14.81 5.66
CA VAL A 39 -3.25 15.64 5.41
C VAL A 39 -3.87 16.10 6.73
N TYR A 40 -3.93 15.20 7.72
CA TYR A 40 -4.54 15.43 9.02
C TYR A 40 -3.55 15.81 10.13
N ALA A 41 -2.26 16.00 9.82
CA ALA A 41 -1.24 16.43 10.78
C ALA A 41 -1.64 17.73 11.52
N THR A 42 -2.37 18.61 10.82
CA THR A 42 -2.93 19.84 11.41
C THR A 42 -4.39 19.98 10.98
N PRO A 43 -5.30 20.41 11.87
CA PRO A 43 -6.68 20.71 11.47
C PRO A 43 -6.70 21.88 10.48
N THR A 44 -7.44 21.76 9.38
CA THR A 44 -7.78 22.89 8.51
C THR A 44 -9.25 22.81 8.09
N PRO A 45 -10.02 23.90 8.22
CA PRO A 45 -11.40 23.94 7.72
C PRO A 45 -11.48 24.29 6.23
N ILE A 46 -10.36 24.58 5.58
CA ILE A 46 -10.32 25.12 4.22
C ILE A 46 -10.12 23.98 3.20
N LEU A 47 -11.13 23.76 2.35
CA LEU A 47 -11.11 22.71 1.32
C LEU A 47 -9.90 22.82 0.38
N GLN A 48 -9.51 24.05 0.01
CA GLN A 48 -8.35 24.28 -0.85
C GLN A 48 -7.05 23.81 -0.20
N ASP A 49 -6.89 24.02 1.10
CA ASP A 49 -5.72 23.52 1.84
C ASP A 49 -5.72 22.00 1.94
N LEU A 50 -6.89 21.37 2.13
CA LEU A 50 -6.99 19.91 2.09
C LEU A 50 -6.56 19.36 0.73
N ARG A 51 -7.04 19.94 -0.37
CA ARG A 51 -6.63 19.55 -1.73
C ARG A 51 -5.13 19.69 -1.94
N ARG A 52 -4.56 20.84 -1.55
CA ARG A 52 -3.12 21.08 -1.63
C ARG A 52 -2.34 20.04 -0.85
N ARG A 53 -2.73 19.76 0.40
CA ARG A 53 -2.05 18.77 1.26
C ARG A 53 -2.13 17.35 0.70
N ILE A 54 -3.24 16.97 0.08
CA ILE A 54 -3.34 15.67 -0.59
C ILE A 54 -2.33 15.61 -1.74
N THR A 55 -2.27 16.65 -2.58
CA THR A 55 -1.30 16.72 -3.68
C THR A 55 0.14 16.70 -3.18
N ASP A 56 0.46 17.48 -2.15
CA ASP A 56 1.80 17.54 -1.54
C ASP A 56 2.18 16.19 -0.90
N ALA A 57 1.25 15.55 -0.19
CA ALA A 57 1.46 14.24 0.40
C ALA A 57 1.74 13.18 -0.68
N CYS A 58 1.01 13.20 -1.79
CA CYS A 58 1.30 12.33 -2.94
C CYS A 58 2.67 12.62 -3.56
N ALA A 59 3.03 13.90 -3.72
CA ALA A 59 4.33 14.30 -4.27
C ALA A 59 5.52 13.98 -3.34
N SER A 60 5.26 13.87 -2.02
CA SER A 60 6.28 13.50 -1.03
C SER A 60 6.69 12.02 -1.08
N VAL A 61 5.93 11.17 -1.79
CA VAL A 61 6.24 9.75 -1.90
C VAL A 61 7.51 9.58 -2.73
N THR A 62 8.58 9.13 -2.08
CA THR A 62 9.88 8.94 -2.74
C THR A 62 10.02 7.53 -3.33
N PRO A 63 10.90 7.34 -4.33
CA PRO A 63 11.23 6.00 -4.83
C PRO A 63 11.73 5.06 -3.74
N ALA A 64 12.47 5.56 -2.75
CA ALA A 64 12.95 4.75 -1.62
C ALA A 64 11.80 4.19 -0.77
N MET A 65 10.75 5.00 -0.55
CA MET A 65 9.54 4.54 0.15
C MET A 65 8.83 3.46 -0.65
N LEU A 66 8.70 3.61 -1.96
CA LEU A 66 8.11 2.59 -2.83
C LEU A 66 8.91 1.28 -2.81
N HIS A 67 10.24 1.35 -2.79
CA HIS A 67 11.08 0.16 -2.64
C HIS A 67 10.89 -0.53 -1.27
N ASN A 68 10.70 0.23 -0.19
CA ASN A 68 10.39 -0.35 1.12
C ASN A 68 9.04 -1.05 1.09
N VAL A 69 8.01 -0.42 0.51
CA VAL A 69 6.68 -1.01 0.33
C VAL A 69 6.76 -2.30 -0.46
N GLN A 70 7.53 -2.33 -1.55
CA GLN A 70 7.72 -3.54 -2.35
C GLN A 70 8.31 -4.68 -1.52
N ARG A 71 9.31 -4.41 -0.68
CA ARG A 71 9.90 -5.41 0.23
C ARG A 71 8.89 -5.89 1.28
N GLU A 72 8.09 -4.99 1.83
CA GLU A 72 7.02 -5.34 2.79
C GLU A 72 5.97 -6.25 2.17
N ILE A 73 5.53 -6.00 0.92
CA ILE A 73 4.62 -6.91 0.21
C ILE A 73 5.24 -8.29 0.07
N GLN A 74 6.50 -8.36 -0.37
CA GLN A 74 7.19 -9.63 -0.56
C GLN A 74 7.28 -10.41 0.75
N SER A 75 7.58 -9.73 1.85
CA SER A 75 7.56 -10.30 3.21
C SER A 75 6.17 -10.82 3.58
N ARG A 76 5.13 -10.01 3.40
CA ARG A 76 3.74 -10.37 3.72
C ARG A 76 3.24 -11.56 2.90
N VAL A 77 3.55 -11.60 1.61
CA VAL A 77 3.23 -12.73 0.73
C VAL A 77 3.95 -14.00 1.22
N GLN A 78 5.20 -13.89 1.64
CA GLN A 78 5.93 -15.02 2.21
C GLN A 78 5.28 -15.52 3.52
N ILE A 79 4.83 -14.60 4.38
CA ILE A 79 4.11 -14.95 5.61
C ILE A 79 2.77 -15.60 5.29
N CYS A 80 1.98 -15.10 4.31
CA CYS A 80 0.76 -15.75 3.84
C CYS A 80 1.01 -17.21 3.46
N ILE A 81 2.08 -17.46 2.70
CA ILE A 81 2.43 -18.80 2.21
C ILE A 81 2.74 -19.72 3.41
N VAL A 82 3.53 -19.24 4.38
CA VAL A 82 3.86 -19.99 5.60
C VAL A 82 2.63 -20.25 6.46
N ALA A 83 1.71 -19.28 6.53
CA ALA A 83 0.45 -19.38 7.27
C ALA A 83 -0.64 -20.16 6.51
N ASN A 84 -0.34 -20.76 5.35
CA ASN A 84 -1.31 -21.47 4.50
C ASN A 84 -2.57 -20.62 4.18
N GLY A 85 -2.40 -19.30 4.06
CA GLY A 85 -3.49 -18.35 3.79
C GLY A 85 -4.33 -17.93 5.01
N GLU A 86 -3.95 -18.30 6.24
CA GLU A 86 -4.57 -17.76 7.45
C GLU A 86 -4.16 -16.30 7.71
N HIS A 87 -4.99 -15.57 8.48
CA HIS A 87 -4.82 -14.14 8.76
C HIS A 87 -3.64 -13.92 9.73
N PHE A 88 -2.76 -12.97 9.41
CA PHE A 88 -1.63 -12.58 10.26
C PHE A 88 -1.66 -11.08 10.52
N GLU A 89 -2.59 -10.64 11.36
CA GLU A 89 -2.53 -9.31 12.00
C GLU A 89 -2.22 -9.49 13.49
N GLU A 90 -0.97 -9.81 13.83
CA GLU A 90 -0.40 -9.55 15.16
C GLU A 90 1.13 -9.79 15.18
N LEU A 91 1.89 -8.77 14.76
CA LEU A 91 3.27 -8.51 15.20
C LEU A 91 3.49 -7.00 15.25
#